data_AF-A0A933QDE1-F1
#
_entry.id   AF-A0A933QDE1-F1
#
_cell.length_a   1.000
_cell.length_b   1.000
_cell.length_c   1.000
_cell.angle_alpha   90.00
_cell.angle_beta   90.00
_cell.angle_gamma   90.00
#
_symmetry.space_group_name_H-M   'P 1'
#
loop_
_entity.id
_entity.type
_entity.pdbx_description
1 polymer ?
#
loop_
_entity_poly.entity_id
_entity_poly.type
_entity_poly.pdbx_seq_one_letter_code
_entity_poly.pdbx_strand_id
1 'polypeptide(L)'
;MTATDTLPAATKAKILGEALPYIKRFFDKTIVIKYGGNAMTDPKLKDCFARDVVLLKLVGMNPVVVHGGGPQIEDLLKRVGKQGTFIQGMRVTD
;
A
#
# COMPACT_ATOMS: atom_id res chain seq x y z
N MET A 1 11.93 -8.22 18.70
CA MET A 1 12.00 -9.53 18.01
C MET A 1 10.73 -9.71 17.21
N THR A 2 10.83 -9.70 15.89
CA THR A 2 9.69 -10.01 15.02
C THR A 2 9.58 -11.53 14.88
N ALA A 3 8.39 -12.07 14.58
CA ALA A 3 8.13 -13.52 14.50
C ALA A 3 9.04 -14.28 13.50
N THR A 4 9.79 -13.58 12.65
CA THR A 4 10.78 -14.12 11.72
C THR A 4 12.17 -14.36 12.32
N ASP A 5 12.45 -13.87 13.54
CA ASP A 5 13.76 -14.06 14.20
C ASP A 5 14.01 -15.52 14.63
N THR A 6 12.97 -16.35 14.66
CA THR A 6 13.04 -17.76 15.06
C THR A 6 13.21 -18.74 13.90
N LEU A 7 13.12 -18.28 12.65
CA LEU A 7 13.26 -19.16 11.48
C LEU A 7 14.74 -19.49 11.20
N PRO A 8 15.09 -20.78 10.94
CA PRO A 8 16.42 -21.15 10.49
C PRO A 8 16.85 -20.40 9.22
N ALA A 9 18.14 -20.07 9.11
CA ALA A 9 18.68 -19.34 7.97
C ALA A 9 18.40 -20.06 6.63
N ALA A 10 18.48 -21.39 6.60
CA ALA A 10 18.16 -22.19 5.43
C ALA A 10 16.70 -22.01 4.97
N THR A 11 15.75 -21.92 5.90
CA THR A 11 14.35 -21.67 5.60
C THR A 11 14.14 -20.27 5.02
N LYS A 12 14.79 -19.25 5.61
CA LYS A 12 14.75 -17.88 5.08
C LYS A 12 15.30 -17.81 3.64
N ALA A 13 16.45 -18.44 3.40
CA ALA A 13 17.07 -18.51 2.08
C ALA A 13 16.16 -19.23 1.06
N LYS A 14 15.52 -20.34 1.45
CA LYS A 14 14.57 -21.05 0.60
C LYS A 14 13.37 -20.17 0.21
N ILE A 15 12.76 -19.48 1.18
CA ILE A 15 11.62 -18.57 0.92
C ILE A 15 12.01 -17.46 -0.07
N LEU A 16 13.18 -16.83 0.15
CA LEU A 16 13.68 -15.81 -0.77
C LEU A 16 13.99 -16.38 -2.16
N GLY A 17 14.56 -17.60 -2.22
CA GLY A 17 14.82 -18.31 -3.47
C GLY A 17 13.54 -18.61 -4.26
N GLU A 18 12.46 -19.01 -3.59
CA GLU A 18 11.15 -19.25 -4.18
C GLU A 18 10.49 -17.96 -4.71
N ALA A 19 10.86 -16.79 -4.17
CA ALA A 19 10.38 -15.49 -4.66
C ALA A 19 11.12 -15.01 -5.92
N LEU A 20 12.34 -15.50 -6.20
CA LEU A 20 13.18 -15.01 -7.32
C LEU A 20 12.51 -15.07 -8.70
N PRO A 21 11.76 -16.12 -9.09
CA PRO A 21 11.08 -16.14 -10.38
C PRO A 21 10.10 -14.97 -10.55
N TYR A 22 9.41 -14.56 -9.48
CA TYR A 22 8.49 -13.42 -9.50
C TYR A 22 9.25 -12.10 -9.61
N ILE A 23 10.34 -11.95 -8.85
CA ILE A 23 11.19 -10.76 -8.93
C ILE A 23 11.72 -10.59 -10.36
N LYS A 24 12.26 -11.65 -10.97
CA LYS A 24 12.74 -11.62 -12.36
C LYS A 24 11.63 -11.27 -13.35
N ARG A 25 10.43 -11.83 -13.19
CA ARG A 25 9.29 -11.57 -14.07
C ARG A 25 8.88 -10.09 -14.09
N PHE A 26 8.96 -9.42 -12.94
CA PHE A 26 8.53 -8.03 -12.79
C PHE A 26 9.68 -7.03 -12.69
N PHE A 27 10.92 -7.48 -12.85
CA PHE A 27 12.08 -6.60 -12.88
C PHE A 27 11.92 -5.55 -13.98
N ASP A 28 12.20 -4.29 -13.62
CA ASP A 28 12.04 -3.09 -14.44
C ASP A 28 10.61 -2.83 -14.93
N LYS A 29 9.61 -3.57 -14.44
CA LYS A 29 8.20 -3.32 -14.78
C LYS A 29 7.58 -2.26 -13.88
N THR A 30 6.71 -1.45 -14.47
CA THR A 30 5.84 -0.53 -13.73
C THR A 30 4.71 -1.29 -13.06
N ILE A 31 4.54 -1.09 -11.75
CA ILE A 31 3.47 -1.71 -10.96
C ILE A 31 2.59 -0.60 -10.39
N VAL A 32 1.36 -0.48 -10.89
CA VAL A 32 0.39 0.49 -10.37
C VAL A 32 -0.36 -0.11 -9.19
N ILE A 33 -0.29 0.55 -8.04
CA ILE A 33 -0.86 0.06 -6.78
C ILE A 33 -1.90 1.06 -6.30
N LYS A 34 -3.16 0.65 -6.27
CA LYS A 34 -4.23 1.46 -5.67
C LYS A 34 -4.19 1.30 -4.15
N TYR A 35 -3.86 2.37 -3.46
CA TYR A 35 -3.82 2.46 -2.00
C TYR A 35 -5.11 3.12 -1.46
N GLY A 36 -5.84 2.42 -0.60
CA GLY A 36 -7.15 2.92 -0.13
C GLY A 36 -7.80 2.03 0.93
N GLY A 37 -8.92 2.50 1.46
CA GLY A 37 -9.70 1.76 2.47
C GLY A 37 -9.00 1.69 3.83
N ASN A 38 -9.19 0.59 4.55
CA ASN A 38 -8.64 0.38 5.90
C ASN A 38 -7.11 0.48 5.97
N ALA A 39 -6.42 0.19 4.86
CA ALA A 39 -4.96 0.34 4.78
C ALA A 39 -4.50 1.80 4.96
N MET A 40 -5.38 2.78 4.77
CA MET A 40 -5.13 4.23 4.95
C MET A 40 -5.55 4.78 6.32
N THR A 41 -6.12 3.96 7.21
CA THR A 41 -6.58 4.42 8.54
C THR A 41 -5.78 3.76 9.65
N ASP A 42 -5.54 2.46 9.57
CA ASP A 42 -4.74 1.71 10.53
C ASP A 42 -3.24 2.06 10.41
N PRO A 43 -2.59 2.58 11.47
CA PRO A 43 -1.17 2.95 11.44
C PRO A 43 -0.23 1.79 11.09
N LYS A 44 -0.50 0.58 11.58
CA LYS A 44 0.34 -0.60 11.30
C LYS A 44 0.22 -0.99 9.83
N LEU A 45 -0.97 -0.92 9.24
CA LEU A 45 -1.16 -1.21 7.82
C LEU A 45 -0.52 -0.15 6.92
N LYS A 46 -0.54 1.13 7.32
CA LYS A 46 0.21 2.20 6.62
C LYS A 46 1.70 1.89 6.55
N ASP A 47 2.29 1.54 7.70
CA ASP A 47 3.72 1.25 7.79
C ASP A 47 4.10 0.00 7.00
N CYS A 48 3.29 -1.05 7.06
CA CYS A 48 3.48 -2.24 6.24
C CYS A 48 3.41 -1.92 4.74
N PHE A 49 2.39 -1.17 4.30
CA PHE A 49 2.25 -0.78 2.90
C PHE A 49 3.45 0.03 2.40
N ALA A 50 3.93 1.00 3.19
CA ALA A 50 5.10 1.79 2.85
C ALA A 50 6.36 0.91 2.72
N ARG A 51 6.56 -0.05 3.65
CA ARG A 51 7.68 -1.01 3.58
C ARG A 51 7.61 -1.88 2.34
N ASP A 52 6.42 -2.35 1.96
CA ASP A 52 6.24 -3.18 0.77
C ASP A 52 6.55 -2.39 -0.52
N VAL A 53 6.08 -1.14 -0.62
CA VAL A 53 6.39 -0.26 -1.77
C VAL A 53 7.90 -0.03 -1.89
N VAL A 54 8.58 0.22 -0.77
CA VAL A 54 10.04 0.36 -0.74
C VAL A 54 10.72 -0.95 -1.16
N LEU A 55 10.27 -2.10 -0.66
CA LEU A 55 10.81 -3.40 -1.04
C LEU A 55 10.69 -3.64 -2.55
N LEU A 56 9.54 -3.36 -3.16
CA LEU A 56 9.34 -3.48 -4.61
C LEU A 56 10.36 -2.65 -5.38
N LYS A 57 10.63 -1.41 -4.93
CA LYS A 57 11.65 -0.56 -5.57
C LYS A 57 13.07 -1.12 -5.39
N LEU A 58 13.39 -1.61 -4.20
CA LEU A 58 14.72 -2.18 -3.88
C LEU A 58 15.02 -3.45 -4.69
N VAL A 59 14.01 -4.26 -5.02
CA VAL A 59 14.17 -5.47 -5.84
C VAL A 59 14.07 -5.20 -7.36
N GLY A 60 14.06 -3.94 -7.77
CA GLY A 60 14.16 -3.53 -9.17
C GLY A 60 12.84 -3.30 -9.90
N MET A 61 11.71 -3.23 -9.20
CA MET A 61 10.42 -2.86 -9.79
C MET A 61 10.21 -1.34 -9.74
N ASN A 62 9.26 -0.84 -10.53
CA ASN A 62 8.92 0.59 -10.58
C ASN A 62 7.49 0.82 -10.04
N PRO A 63 7.29 0.85 -8.71
CA PRO A 63 5.97 1.03 -8.13
C PRO A 63 5.43 2.46 -8.35
N VAL A 64 4.16 2.56 -8.72
CA VAL A 64 3.39 3.81 -8.85
C VAL A 64 2.16 3.70 -7.95
N VAL A 65 2.10 4.51 -6.90
CA VAL A 65 1.00 4.48 -5.94
C VAL A 65 -0.08 5.49 -6.34
N VAL A 66 -1.33 5.02 -6.45
CA VAL A 66 -2.52 5.85 -6.64
C VAL A 66 -3.36 5.76 -5.37
N HIS A 67 -3.65 6.88 -4.70
CA HIS A 67 -4.38 6.87 -3.43
C HIS A 67 -5.71 7.62 -3.48
N GLY A 68 -6.62 7.24 -2.58
CA GLY A 68 -7.84 8.00 -2.29
C GLY A 68 -7.64 9.00 -1.14
N GLY A 69 -8.72 9.62 -0.69
CA GLY A 69 -8.70 10.52 0.47
C GLY A 69 -10.08 10.76 1.10
N GLY A 70 -11.05 9.88 0.82
CA GLY A 70 -12.46 10.09 1.16
C GLY A 70 -12.71 10.49 2.62
N PRO A 71 -12.24 9.71 3.61
CA PRO A 71 -12.41 10.03 5.02
C PRO A 71 -11.76 11.38 5.41
N GLN A 72 -10.55 11.65 4.95
CA GLN A 72 -9.83 12.89 5.28
C GLN A 72 -10.51 14.13 4.70
N ILE A 73 -11.07 14.01 3.49
CA ILE A 73 -11.87 15.07 2.86
C ILE A 73 -13.16 15.30 3.68
N GLU A 74 -13.83 14.22 4.11
CA GLU A 74 -15.06 14.33 4.89
C GLU A 74 -14.83 15.01 6.26
N ASP A 75 -13.75 14.64 6.94
CA ASP A 75 -13.35 15.26 8.19
C ASP A 75 -13.06 16.76 8.02
N LEU A 76 -12.42 17.14 6.92
CA LEU A 76 -12.15 18.54 6.61
C LEU A 76 -13.44 19.30 6.30
N LEU A 77 -14.35 18.75 5.49
CA LEU A 77 -15.64 19.36 5.17
C LEU A 77 -16.46 19.64 6.43
N LYS A 78 -16.54 18.67 7.34
CA LYS A 78 -17.20 18.84 8.65
C LYS A 78 -16.61 20.00 9.44
N ARG A 79 -15.28 20.14 9.47
CA ARG A 79 -14.60 21.24 10.19
C ARG A 79 -14.92 22.62 9.61
N VAL A 80 -15.17 22.72 8.31
CA VAL A 80 -15.54 23.97 7.63
C VAL A 80 -17.06 24.16 7.50
N GLY A 81 -17.86 23.31 8.17
CA GLY A 81 -19.33 23.41 8.18
C GLY A 81 -20.00 22.98 6.86
N LYS A 82 -19.29 22.30 5.96
CA LYS A 82 -19.83 21.74 4.72
C LYS A 82 -20.17 20.26 4.90
N GLN A 83 -21.16 19.77 4.17
CA GLN A 83 -21.46 18.33 4.09
C GLN A 83 -21.18 17.82 2.68
N GLY A 84 -20.52 16.67 2.56
CA GLY A 84 -20.32 16.01 1.28
C GLY A 84 -21.63 15.43 0.76
N THR A 85 -21.96 15.71 -0.51
CA THR A 85 -23.06 15.04 -1.21
C THR A 85 -22.50 13.96 -2.13
N PHE A 86 -23.16 12.81 -2.18
CA PHE A 86 -22.77 11.69 -3.04
C PHE A 86 -23.93 11.29 -3.95
N ILE A 87 -23.62 11.10 -5.23
CA ILE A 87 -24.54 10.58 -6.24
C ILE A 87 -23.86 9.38 -6.88
N GLN A 88 -24.48 8.20 -6.81
CA GLN A 88 -23.96 6.97 -7.42
C GLN A 88 -22.50 6.63 -7.00
N GLY A 89 -22.16 6.88 -5.73
CA GLY A 89 -20.82 6.61 -5.19
C GLY A 89 -19.77 7.66 -5.54
N MET A 90 -20.11 8.69 -6.32
CA MET A 90 -19.25 9.82 -6.65
C MET A 90 -19.59 11.02 -5.76
N ARG A 91 -18.58 11.69 -5.22
CA ARG A 91 -18.76 12.94 -4.48
C ARG A 91 -19.08 14.07 -5.47
N VAL A 92 -20.13 14.83 -5.21
CA VAL A 92 -20.38 16.10 -5.91
C VAL A 92 -19.32 17.11 -5.46
N THR A 93 -18.65 17.75 -6.42
CA THR A 93 -17.65 18.79 -6.15
C THR A 93 -18.16 20.09 -6.79
N ASP A 94 -18.42 21.10 -5.95
CA ASP A 94 -18.97 22.42 -6.29
C ASP A 94 -17.91 23.49 -6.55
#